data_AF-B4LBC6-F1
#
_entry.id   AF-B4LBC6-F1
#
_cell.length_a   1.000
_cell.length_b   1.000
_cell.length_c   1.000
_cell.angle_alpha   90.00
_cell.angle_beta   90.00
_cell.angle_gamma   90.00
#
_symmetry.space_group_name_H-M   'P 1'
#
loop_
_entity.id
_entity.type
_entity.pdbx_description
1 polymer ?
#
loop_
_entity_poly.entity_id
_entity_poly.type
_entity_poly.pdbx_seq_one_letter_code
_entity_poly.pdbx_strand_id
1 'polypeptide(L)'
;MVFGLLVRCGVVAGAVYYTRQAGVWGSTDETDKLYKNVKAQLTPYVQQAKERLPFEVPELPRVGEMRFLAKHYYNEGVKSSFRFIHMLPCYAGRGLKKVKDTIEEFAKAPAISASSEKPATEAATK
;
A
#
# COMPACT_ATOMS: atom_id res chain seq x y z
N MET A 1 -0.44 -33.68 -5.61
CA MET A 1 -1.53 -32.89 -4.97
C MET A 1 -1.57 -33.04 -3.44
N VAL A 2 -1.37 -34.24 -2.87
CA VAL A 2 -1.45 -34.48 -1.41
C VAL A 2 -0.39 -33.74 -0.59
N PHE A 3 0.87 -33.71 -1.04
CA PHE A 3 1.96 -33.01 -0.33
C PHE A 3 1.71 -31.50 -0.15
N GLY A 4 1.23 -30.83 -1.22
CA GLY A 4 0.87 -29.40 -1.14
C GLY A 4 -0.35 -29.12 -0.27
N LEU A 5 -1.18 -30.13 0.01
CA LEU A 5 -2.31 -30.04 0.92
C LEU A 5 -1.82 -30.16 2.37
N LEU A 6 -0.91 -31.10 2.65
CA LEU A 6 -0.27 -31.27 3.96
C LEU A 6 0.52 -30.03 4.40
N VAL A 7 1.30 -29.44 3.49
CA VAL A 7 2.04 -28.20 3.81
C VAL A 7 1.08 -27.06 4.15
N ARG A 8 0.02 -26.88 3.37
CA ARG A 8 -0.99 -25.84 3.65
C ARG A 8 -1.72 -26.10 4.96
N CYS A 9 -2.12 -27.34 5.24
CA CYS A 9 -2.73 -27.72 6.52
C CYS A 9 -1.78 -27.48 7.69
N GLY A 10 -0.49 -27.80 7.54
CA GLY A 10 0.53 -27.54 8.56
C GLY A 10 0.70 -26.06 8.84
N VAL A 11 0.74 -25.21 7.80
CA VAL A 11 0.82 -23.75 7.95
C VAL A 11 -0.42 -23.21 8.66
N VAL A 12 -1.62 -23.65 8.27
CA VAL A 12 -2.88 -23.21 8.90
C VAL A 12 -2.94 -23.68 10.35
N ALA A 13 -2.60 -24.95 10.64
CA ALA A 13 -2.59 -25.48 11.99
C ALA A 13 -1.57 -24.77 12.88
N GLY A 14 -0.38 -24.48 12.35
CA GLY A 14 0.65 -23.71 13.05
C GLY A 14 0.19 -22.28 13.36
N ALA A 15 -0.45 -21.60 12.40
CA ALA A 15 -1.01 -20.27 12.61
C ALA A 15 -2.12 -20.28 13.68
N VAL A 16 -3.01 -21.28 13.65
CA VAL A 16 -4.07 -21.43 14.65
C VAL A 16 -3.48 -21.71 16.04
N TYR A 17 -2.47 -22.58 16.14
CA TYR A 17 -1.81 -22.88 17.41
C TYR A 17 -1.10 -21.65 17.99
N TYR A 18 -0.37 -20.91 17.16
CA TYR A 18 0.30 -19.68 17.57
C TYR A 18 -0.70 -18.61 18.01
N THR A 19 -1.77 -18.39 17.24
CA THR A 19 -2.79 -17.39 17.59
C THR A 19 -3.59 -17.76 18.84
N ARG A 20 -3.78 -19.06 19.11
CA ARG A 20 -4.31 -19.55 20.38
C ARG A 20 -3.40 -19.19 21.55
N GLN A 21 -2.10 -19.45 21.43
CA GLN A 21 -1.12 -19.15 22.48
C GLN A 21 -0.91 -17.64 22.68
N ALA A 22 -1.06 -16.84 21.63
CA ALA A 22 -1.06 -15.39 21.70
C ALA A 22 -2.29 -14.81 22.43
N GLY A 23 -3.28 -15.64 22.78
CA GLY A 23 -4.48 -15.20 23.49
C GLY A 23 -5.58 -14.63 22.60
N VAL A 24 -5.44 -14.72 21.26
CA VAL A 24 -6.47 -14.24 20.31
C VAL A 24 -7.77 -15.04 20.42
N TRP A 25 -7.66 -16.30 20.80
CA TRP A 25 -8.78 -17.23 20.99
C TRP A 25 -8.90 -17.70 22.44
N GLY A 26 -8.23 -17.00 23.36
CA GLY A 26 -8.19 -17.33 24.78
C GLY A 26 -9.44 -16.84 25.51
N SER A 27 -9.32 -16.69 26.83
CA SER A 27 -10.34 -16.04 27.65
C SER A 27 -10.47 -14.56 27.30
N THR A 28 -11.60 -13.95 27.66
CA THR A 28 -11.83 -12.50 27.48
C THR A 28 -10.72 -11.67 28.14
N ASP A 29 -10.21 -12.11 29.29
CA ASP A 29 -9.14 -11.44 30.02
C ASP A 29 -7.79 -11.50 29.30
N GLU A 30 -7.46 -12.63 28.69
CA GLU A 30 -6.23 -12.79 27.89
C GLU A 30 -6.28 -11.93 26.63
N THR A 31 -7.43 -11.90 25.97
CA THR A 31 -7.65 -11.08 24.78
C THR A 31 -7.61 -9.58 25.11
N ASP A 32 -8.20 -9.16 26.23
CA ASP A 32 -8.16 -7.77 26.68
C ASP A 32 -6.75 -7.32 27.07
N LYS A 33 -5.97 -8.20 27.72
CA LYS A 33 -4.53 -7.95 27.98
C LYS A 33 -3.74 -7.81 26.68
N LEU A 34 -3.96 -8.69 25.70
CA LEU A 34 -3.32 -8.59 24.39
C LEU A 34 -3.68 -7.26 23.71
N TYR A 35 -4.96 -6.91 23.69
CA TYR A 35 -5.45 -5.67 23.09
C TYR A 35 -4.83 -4.43 23.76
N LYS A 36 -4.77 -4.39 25.09
CA LYS A 36 -4.15 -3.29 25.84
C LYS A 36 -2.66 -3.16 25.54
N ASN A 37 -1.93 -4.27 25.45
CA ASN A 37 -0.51 -4.27 25.10
C ASN A 37 -0.27 -3.74 23.68
N VAL A 38 -1.02 -4.24 22.70
CA VAL A 38 -0.94 -3.78 21.30
C VAL A 38 -1.30 -2.30 21.22
N LYS A 39 -2.37 -1.86 21.89
CA LYS A 39 -2.76 -0.45 21.96
C LYS A 39 -1.66 0.41 22.56
N ALA A 40 -1.03 -0.02 23.65
CA ALA A 40 0.06 0.72 24.28
C ALA A 40 1.26 0.90 23.33
N GLN A 41 1.61 -0.14 22.57
CA GLN A 41 2.68 -0.07 21.58
C GLN A 41 2.33 0.81 20.36
N LEU A 42 1.07 0.83 19.93
CA LEU A 42 0.62 1.62 18.77
C LEU A 42 0.37 3.10 19.11
N THR A 43 -0.01 3.41 20.36
CA THR A 43 -0.32 4.78 20.81
C THR A 43 0.74 5.83 20.43
N PRO A 44 2.06 5.62 20.65
CA PRO A 44 3.06 6.63 20.29
C PRO A 44 3.15 6.90 18.79
N TYR A 45 2.98 5.86 17.95
CA TYR A 45 3.02 6.02 16.50
C TYR A 45 1.79 6.72 15.95
N VAL A 46 0.62 6.42 16.51
CA VAL A 46 -0.63 7.10 16.16
C VAL A 46 -0.57 8.57 16.57
N GLN A 47 0.01 8.88 17.73
CA GLN A 47 0.17 10.26 18.18
C GLN A 47 1.14 11.05 17.29
N GLN A 48 2.27 10.46 16.91
CA GLN A 48 3.21 11.06 15.95
C GLN A 48 2.57 11.27 14.57
N ALA A 49 1.77 10.32 14.10
CA ALA A 49 1.03 10.45 12.84
C ALA A 49 -0.02 11.57 12.92
N LYS A 50 -0.71 11.70 14.05
CA LYS A 50 -1.71 12.75 14.29
C LYS A 50 -1.09 14.14 14.31
N GLU A 51 0.13 14.30 14.84
CA GLU A 51 0.85 15.59 14.83
C GLU A 51 1.36 16.00 13.45
N ARG A 52 1.64 15.02 12.58
CA ARG A 52 2.15 15.25 11.22
C ARG A 52 1.04 15.46 10.18
N LEU A 53 -0.20 15.04 10.47
CA LEU A 53 -1.34 15.25 9.59
C LEU A 53 -2.15 16.49 10.00
N PRO A 54 -2.30 17.50 9.14
CA PRO A 54 -3.17 18.66 9.37
C PRO A 54 -4.65 18.31 9.13
N PHE A 55 -5.11 17.22 9.74
CA PHE A 55 -6.47 16.70 9.59
C PHE A 55 -6.98 16.26 10.96
N GLU A 56 -8.13 16.81 11.34
CA GLU A 56 -8.84 16.42 12.53
C GLU A 56 -9.41 15.02 12.31
N VAL A 57 -8.80 14.01 12.96
CA VAL A 57 -9.21 12.61 12.82
C VAL A 57 -10.68 12.52 13.24
N PRO A 58 -11.62 12.21 12.33
CA PRO A 58 -13.03 12.12 12.65
C PRO A 58 -13.21 11.03 13.68
N GLU A 59 -14.13 11.26 14.61
CA GLU A 59 -14.45 10.26 15.63
C GLU A 59 -14.71 8.91 14.95
N LEU A 60 -14.07 7.86 15.47
CA LEU A 60 -14.22 6.51 14.94
C LEU A 60 -15.72 6.19 14.89
N PRO A 61 -16.26 5.84 13.70
CA PRO A 61 -17.69 5.61 13.56
C PRO A 61 -18.14 4.55 14.57
N ARG A 62 -19.33 4.72 15.16
CA ARG A 62 -19.89 3.69 16.04
C ARG A 62 -19.90 2.36 15.30
N VAL A 63 -19.73 1.23 15.99
CA VAL A 63 -19.60 -0.12 15.37
C VAL A 63 -20.61 -0.43 14.24
N GLY A 64 -21.83 0.13 14.28
CA GLY A 64 -22.80 0.03 13.19
C GLY A 64 -22.43 0.81 11.91
N GLU A 65 -21.81 1.98 12.06
CA GLU A 65 -21.30 2.85 10.99
C GLU A 65 -20.00 2.31 10.40
N MET A 66 -19.13 1.63 11.17
CA MET A 66 -17.95 0.95 10.61
C MET A 66 -18.33 -0.10 9.57
N ARG A 67 -19.44 -0.82 9.79
CA ARG A 67 -19.95 -1.81 8.82
C ARG A 67 -20.43 -1.16 7.53
N PHE A 68 -21.04 0.02 7.63
CA PHE A 68 -21.42 0.82 6.47
C PHE A 68 -20.18 1.33 5.73
N LEU A 69 -19.20 1.85 6.46
CA LEU A 69 -17.95 2.36 5.91
C LEU A 69 -17.16 1.26 5.19
N ALA A 70 -17.01 0.08 5.81
CA ALA A 70 -16.35 -1.07 5.21
C ALA A 70 -17.06 -1.52 3.93
N LYS A 71 -18.40 -1.59 3.93
CA LYS A 71 -19.17 -1.89 2.71
C LYS A 71 -18.99 -0.84 1.63
N HIS A 72 -19.01 0.44 2.00
CA HIS A 72 -18.86 1.55 1.06
C HIS A 72 -17.48 1.56 0.41
N TYR A 73 -16.40 1.50 1.21
CA TYR A 73 -15.03 1.44 0.71
C TYR A 73 -14.73 0.17 -0.07
N TYR A 74 -15.29 -0.97 0.33
CA TYR A 74 -15.16 -2.20 -0.45
C TYR A 74 -15.80 -2.05 -1.83
N ASN A 75 -17.03 -1.53 -1.89
CA ASN A 75 -17.73 -1.31 -3.15
C ASN A 75 -17.02 -0.29 -4.05
N GLU A 76 -16.52 0.81 -3.48
CA GLU A 76 -15.71 1.79 -4.23
C GLU A 76 -14.39 1.19 -4.70
N GLY A 77 -13.70 0.43 -3.85
CA GLY A 77 -12.46 -0.25 -4.19
C GLY A 77 -12.64 -1.21 -5.36
N VAL A 78 -13.64 -2.09 -5.30
CA VAL A 78 -13.96 -3.02 -6.39
C VAL A 78 -14.29 -2.26 -7.68
N LYS A 79 -15.16 -1.24 -7.61
CA LYS A 79 -15.50 -0.41 -8.78
C LYS A 79 -14.26 0.29 -9.38
N SER A 80 -13.38 0.81 -8.53
CA SER A 80 -12.15 1.49 -8.95
C SER A 80 -11.16 0.52 -9.61
N SER A 81 -10.95 -0.67 -9.02
CA SER A 81 -10.08 -1.69 -9.59
C SER A 81 -10.57 -2.18 -10.95
N PHE A 82 -11.86 -2.47 -11.10
CA PHE A 82 -12.43 -2.85 -12.40
C PHE A 82 -12.36 -1.71 -13.41
N ARG A 83 -12.58 -0.45 -12.98
CA ARG A 83 -12.40 0.72 -13.84
C ARG A 83 -10.95 0.89 -14.29
N PHE A 84 -9.98 0.66 -13.40
CA PHE A 84 -8.56 0.67 -13.76
C PHE A 84 -8.24 -0.42 -14.78
N ILE A 85 -8.71 -1.65 -14.55
CA ILE A 85 -8.53 -2.78 -15.48
C ILE A 85 -9.16 -2.48 -16.85
N HIS A 86 -10.34 -1.85 -16.87
CA HIS A 86 -10.99 -1.44 -18.10
C HIS A 86 -10.25 -0.30 -18.82
N MET A 87 -9.56 0.57 -18.07
CA MET A 87 -8.80 1.70 -18.63
C MET A 87 -7.34 1.35 -18.94
N LEU A 88 -6.83 0.20 -18.46
CA LEU A 88 -5.48 -0.30 -18.75
C LEU A 88 -5.15 -0.34 -20.25
N PRO A 89 -6.04 -0.77 -21.17
CA PRO A 89 -5.75 -0.75 -22.61
C PRO A 89 -5.51 0.68 -23.13
N CYS A 90 -6.25 1.67 -22.62
CA CYS A 90 -6.05 3.09 -22.97
C CYS A 90 -4.74 3.64 -22.40
N TYR A 91 -4.39 3.28 -21.16
CA TYR A 91 -3.11 3.67 -20.55
C TYR A 91 -1.92 3.01 -21.25
N ALA A 92 -2.01 1.72 -21.55
CA ALA A 92 -1.01 0.97 -22.29
C ALA A 92 -0.84 1.50 -23.71
N GLY A 93 -1.95 1.81 -24.41
CA GLY A 93 -1.91 2.43 -25.75
C GLY A 93 -1.26 3.81 -25.76
N ARG A 94 -1.55 4.67 -24.77
CA ARG A 94 -0.83 5.96 -24.60
C ARG A 94 0.64 5.77 -24.26
N GLY A 95 0.98 4.79 -23.42
CA GLY A 95 2.37 4.47 -23.06
C GLY A 95 3.16 3.99 -24.27
N LEU A 96 2.59 3.06 -25.04
CA LEU A 96 3.22 2.50 -26.24
C LEU A 96 3.39 3.56 -27.33
N LYS A 97 2.42 4.48 -27.47
CA LYS A 97 2.54 5.61 -28.38
C LYS A 97 3.66 6.57 -27.97
N LYS A 98 3.77 6.91 -26.68
CA LYS A 98 4.89 7.73 -26.17
C LYS A 98 6.25 7.08 -26.43
N VAL A 99 6.36 5.77 -26.21
CA VAL A 99 7.61 5.03 -26.49
C VAL A 99 7.95 5.09 -27.97
N LYS A 100 6.98 4.84 -28.87
CA LYS A 100 7.17 4.97 -30.31
C LYS A 100 7.60 6.37 -30.72
N ASP A 101 6.90 7.39 -30.22
CA ASP A 101 7.18 8.79 -30.53
C ASP A 101 8.61 9.17 -30.07
N THR A 102 9.04 8.75 -28.88
CA THR A 102 10.41 8.96 -28.41
C THR A 102 11.45 8.23 -29.26
N ILE A 103 11.20 6.98 -29.67
CA ILE A 103 12.12 6.22 -30.53
C ILE A 103 12.25 6.88 -31.90
N GLU A 104 11.15 7.37 -32.48
CA GLU A 104 11.16 8.10 -33.75
C GLU A 104 11.86 9.45 -33.61
N GLU A 105 11.72 10.15 -32.48
CA GLU A 105 12.45 11.38 -32.18
C GLU A 105 13.96 11.13 -32.06
N PHE A 106 14.37 10.07 -31.35
CA PHE A 106 15.77 9.64 -31.28
C PHE A 106 16.32 9.18 -32.64
N ALA A 107 15.51 8.54 -33.47
CA ALA A 107 15.91 8.08 -34.80
C ALA A 107 16.00 9.21 -35.83
N LYS A 108 15.27 10.31 -35.63
CA LYS A 108 15.25 11.48 -36.52
C LYS A 108 16.28 12.55 -36.12
N ALA A 109 16.79 12.51 -34.88
CA ALA A 109 17.91 13.33 -34.47
C ALA A 109 19.21 12.82 -35.16
N PRO A 110 19.87 13.61 -36.02
CA PRO A 110 21.14 13.20 -36.56
C PRO A 110 22.18 13.22 -35.43
N ALA A 111 23.11 12.26 -35.48
CA ALA A 111 24.18 12.06 -34.53
C ALA A 111 24.80 13.38 -34.02
N ILE A 112 24.74 13.62 -32.71
CA ILE A 112 25.75 14.42 -32.00
C ILE A 112 26.28 13.57 -30.86
N SER A 113 27.15 12.63 -31.21
CA SER A 113 28.25 12.26 -30.31
C SER A 113 29.28 13.40 -30.38
N ALA A 114 29.47 14.13 -29.28
CA ALA A 114 30.75 14.68 -28.80
C ALA A 114 30.55 16.00 -28.03
N SER A 115 30.55 15.94 -26.70
CA SER A 115 31.46 16.68 -25.81
C SER A 115 30.99 16.42 -24.38
N SER A 116 31.63 15.48 -23.69
CA SER A 116 32.59 15.79 -22.62
C SER A 116 31.94 16.31 -21.33
N GLU A 117 31.76 15.38 -20.39
CA GLU A 117 32.32 15.49 -19.04
C GLU A 117 33.09 16.79 -18.72
N LYS A 118 32.54 17.69 -17.85
CA LYS A 118 32.97 18.00 -16.45
C LYS A 118 32.34 19.32 -15.90
N PRO A 119 32.29 19.50 -14.56
CA PRO A 119 31.45 20.46 -13.84
C PRO A 119 32.15 21.80 -13.58
N ALA A 120 31.37 22.85 -13.26
CA ALA A 120 31.87 24.03 -12.55
C ALA A 120 30.75 24.72 -11.75
N THR A 121 30.98 24.76 -10.44
CA THR A 121 30.50 25.68 -9.40
C THR A 121 30.64 27.17 -9.74
N GLU A 122 29.99 28.00 -8.92
CA GLU A 122 29.99 29.49 -8.81
C GLU A 122 28.86 30.22 -9.56
N ALA A 123 28.21 31.28 -9.04
CA ALA A 123 28.03 31.90 -7.73
C ALA A 123 27.09 33.12 -7.93
N ALA A 124 26.68 33.75 -6.82
CA ALA A 124 25.98 35.04 -6.66
C ALA A 124 24.45 34.98 -6.83
N THR A 125 23.61 35.27 -5.83
CA THR A 125 23.71 36.16 -4.65
C THR A 125 24.10 37.60 -4.99
N LYS A 126 23.10 38.41 -5.34
CA LYS A 126 22.85 39.71 -4.73
C LYS A 126 21.44 40.19 -5.08
#